data_AF-A0A0P1G055-F1
#
_entry.id   AF-A0A0P1G055-F1
#
_cell.length_a   1.000
_cell.length_b   1.000
_cell.length_c   1.000
_cell.angle_alpha   90.00
_cell.angle_beta   90.00
_cell.angle_gamma   90.00
#
_symmetry.space_group_name_H-M   'P 1'
#
loop_
_entity.id
_entity.type
_entity.pdbx_description
1 polymer ?
#
loop_
_entity_poly.entity_id
_entity_poly.type
_entity_poly.pdbx_seq_one_letter_code
_entity_poly.pdbx_strand_id
1 'polypeptide(L)'
;MSLREAFRSARTGFGRKEFPMQQKKELKKLNLDSKGVCQGLCMAHAALRKIGEKTRIKDDQDFGMDELFAYANKAQQHFETIGNPDDLASVGRMYQHLGKHFDLKMKTIREYSCGNDDVQKMYAWAAQRKPGYFQVLLPNHVVSFHITDDIISYFDPNCGSVKFAGLNDLSTFLNFYHTHPQFRKEYGLGEALPSSRPIFLVGLE
;
A
#
# COMPACT_ATOMS: atom_id res chain seq x y z
N MET A 1 2.57 7.48 21.61
CA MET A 1 3.19 7.52 20.27
C MET A 1 2.07 7.51 19.24
N SER A 2 2.08 8.40 18.26
CA SER A 2 1.12 8.45 17.13
C SER A 2 1.51 7.48 16.00
N LEU A 3 0.62 7.22 15.03
CA LEU A 3 0.96 6.39 13.87
C LEU A 3 2.14 6.94 13.07
N ARG A 4 2.21 8.26 12.87
CA ARG A 4 3.32 8.90 12.16
C ARG A 4 4.64 8.78 12.91
N GLU A 5 4.61 8.83 14.24
CA GLU A 5 5.80 8.59 15.06
C GLU A 5 6.22 7.11 15.03
N ALA A 6 5.26 6.18 15.02
CA ALA A 6 5.54 4.75 14.86
C ALA A 6 6.19 4.47 13.49
N PHE A 7 5.63 5.04 12.42
CA PHE A 7 6.20 4.97 11.06
C PHE A 7 7.61 5.56 11.01
N ARG A 8 7.80 6.74 11.60
CA ARG A 8 9.10 7.41 11.64
C ARG A 8 10.14 6.58 12.40
N SER A 9 9.77 6.02 13.55
CA SER A 9 10.64 5.17 14.38
C SER A 9 11.05 3.90 13.65
N ALA A 10 10.09 3.21 13.04
CA ALA A 10 10.33 2.03 12.22
C ALA A 10 11.28 2.35 11.06
N ARG A 11 11.05 3.47 10.39
CA ARG A 11 11.92 3.92 9.31
C ARG A 11 13.33 4.24 9.79
N THR A 12 13.52 5.02 10.86
CA THR A 12 14.88 5.37 11.31
C THR A 12 15.68 4.15 11.77
N GLY A 13 14.99 3.11 12.28
CA GLY A 13 15.63 1.84 12.60
C GLY A 13 15.98 1.00 11.37
N PHE A 14 15.17 1.06 10.31
CA PHE A 14 15.17 0.03 9.24
C PHE A 14 15.19 0.56 7.79
N GLY A 15 15.11 1.86 7.51
CA GLY A 15 14.96 2.45 6.16
C GLY A 15 15.76 3.73 5.94
N ARG A 16 16.06 4.08 4.68
CA ARG A 16 17.15 5.04 4.35
C ARG A 16 16.74 6.43 3.83
N LYS A 17 15.51 6.65 3.34
CA LYS A 17 15.05 7.96 2.82
C LYS A 17 13.53 8.19 3.03
N GLU A 18 13.12 9.43 3.31
CA GLU A 18 11.72 9.89 3.30
C GLU A 18 11.37 10.49 1.95
N PHE A 19 10.14 10.28 1.50
CA PHE A 19 9.47 11.22 0.60
C PHE A 19 8.27 11.79 1.37
N PRO A 20 8.40 12.97 2.00
CA PRO A 20 7.34 13.54 2.80
C PRO A 20 6.17 13.94 1.89
N MET A 21 5.05 13.21 1.97
CA MET A 21 3.83 13.61 1.25
C MET A 21 3.13 14.75 1.99
N GLN A 22 3.05 15.94 1.37
CA GLN A 22 2.18 17.03 1.83
C GLN A 22 0.70 16.79 1.43
N GLN A 23 0.14 15.68 1.87
CA GLN A 23 -1.22 15.24 1.46
C GLN A 23 -2.35 16.18 1.86
N LYS A 24 -2.30 16.80 3.04
CA LYS A 24 -3.46 17.54 3.57
C LYS A 24 -3.87 18.77 2.76
N LYS A 25 -2.96 19.40 2.00
CA LYS A 25 -3.28 20.56 1.16
C LYS A 25 -3.75 20.14 -0.23
N GLU A 26 -3.16 19.10 -0.81
CA GLU A 26 -3.55 18.59 -2.13
C GLU A 26 -4.87 17.79 -2.09
N LEU A 27 -5.13 17.02 -1.02
CA LEU A 27 -6.42 16.35 -0.79
C LEU A 27 -7.60 17.34 -0.71
N LYS A 28 -7.37 18.61 -0.35
CA LYS A 28 -8.42 19.65 -0.36
C LYS A 28 -8.75 20.18 -1.76
N LYS A 29 -7.85 20.00 -2.73
CA LYS A 29 -8.11 20.35 -4.15
C LYS A 29 -8.90 19.27 -4.87
N LEU A 30 -8.89 18.06 -4.31
CA LEU A 30 -9.69 16.96 -4.77
C LEU A 30 -11.10 17.13 -4.18
N ASN A 31 -12.13 17.08 -5.01
CA ASN A 31 -13.52 17.14 -4.56
C ASN A 31 -13.90 15.76 -3.96
N LEU A 32 -13.31 15.44 -2.80
CA LEU A 32 -13.31 14.10 -2.22
C LEU A 32 -14.49 13.91 -1.28
N ASP A 33 -15.55 13.30 -1.79
CA ASP A 33 -16.23 12.31 -0.95
C ASP A 33 -15.26 11.14 -0.76
N SER A 34 -14.59 11.16 0.39
CA SER A 34 -13.43 10.41 0.91
C SER A 34 -13.23 8.91 0.61
N LYS A 35 -14.08 8.22 -0.15
CA LYS A 35 -13.99 6.77 -0.37
C LYS A 35 -13.01 6.42 -1.49
N GLY A 36 -12.14 5.43 -1.25
CA GLY A 36 -11.26 4.85 -2.28
C GLY A 36 -9.99 5.63 -2.62
N VAL A 37 -9.72 6.79 -1.99
CA VAL A 37 -8.54 7.62 -2.30
C VAL A 37 -7.23 6.88 -2.04
N CYS A 38 -7.11 6.21 -0.89
CA CYS A 38 -5.91 5.45 -0.53
C CYS A 38 -5.65 4.30 -1.52
N GLN A 39 -6.72 3.61 -1.91
CA GLN A 39 -6.70 2.55 -2.91
C GLN A 39 -6.25 3.09 -4.28
N GLY A 40 -6.78 4.24 -4.71
CA GLY A 40 -6.39 4.94 -5.94
C GLY A 40 -4.93 5.39 -5.94
N LEU A 41 -4.46 5.96 -4.84
CA LEU A 41 -3.06 6.36 -4.67
C LEU A 41 -2.11 5.16 -4.72
N CYS A 42 -2.44 4.04 -4.07
CA CYS A 42 -1.64 2.82 -4.11
C CYS A 42 -1.64 2.17 -5.51
N MET A 43 -2.77 2.17 -6.22
CA MET A 43 -2.85 1.70 -7.60
C MET A 43 -2.07 2.59 -8.56
N ALA A 44 -2.15 3.91 -8.39
CA ALA A 44 -1.37 4.87 -9.17
C ALA A 44 0.13 4.70 -8.91
N HIS A 45 0.51 4.49 -7.65
CA HIS A 45 1.89 4.23 -7.26
C HIS A 45 2.43 2.95 -7.93
N ALA A 46 1.64 1.87 -7.97
CA ALA A 46 2.02 0.65 -8.67
C ALA A 46 2.12 0.85 -10.20
N ALA A 47 1.13 1.51 -10.81
CA ALA A 47 1.06 1.72 -12.25
C ALA A 47 2.19 2.61 -12.78
N LEU A 48 2.40 3.76 -12.15
CA LEU A 48 3.45 4.69 -12.54
C LEU A 48 4.84 4.08 -12.30
N ARG A 49 4.99 3.16 -11.34
CA ARG A 49 6.24 2.40 -11.16
C ARG A 49 6.44 1.35 -12.25
N LYS A 50 5.41 0.59 -12.62
CA LYS A 50 5.45 -0.33 -13.78
C LYS A 50 5.82 0.39 -15.08
N ILE A 51 5.28 1.59 -15.28
CA ILE A 51 5.62 2.46 -16.43
C ILE A 51 7.06 2.97 -16.28
N GLY A 52 7.43 3.45 -15.09
CA GLY A 52 8.75 3.99 -14.77
C GLY A 52 9.90 2.99 -14.87
N GLU A 53 9.64 1.70 -14.63
CA GLU A 53 10.59 0.61 -14.89
C GLU A 53 10.87 0.43 -16.39
N LYS A 54 9.92 0.76 -17.26
CA LYS A 54 10.16 0.81 -18.72
C LYS A 54 10.94 2.05 -19.15
N THR A 55 10.91 3.12 -18.36
CA THR A 55 11.52 4.42 -18.67
C THR A 55 12.41 4.91 -17.53
N ARG A 56 13.48 4.17 -17.19
CA ARG A 56 14.58 4.53 -16.24
C ARG A 56 14.32 5.85 -15.48
N ILE A 57 13.41 5.82 -14.50
CA ILE A 57 13.17 6.99 -13.64
C ILE A 57 14.39 7.13 -12.74
N LYS A 58 15.19 8.17 -12.99
CA LYS A 58 16.38 8.49 -12.21
C LYS A 58 16.00 8.74 -10.75
N ASP A 59 16.77 8.13 -9.86
CA ASP A 59 16.46 7.90 -8.43
C ASP A 59 16.23 9.12 -7.52
N ASP A 60 16.33 10.36 -8.04
CA ASP A 60 16.42 11.58 -7.24
C ASP A 60 15.40 12.68 -7.60
N GLN A 61 14.45 12.44 -8.51
CA GLN A 61 13.34 13.38 -8.68
C GLN A 61 12.15 12.95 -7.84
N ASP A 62 11.63 13.91 -7.06
CA ASP A 62 10.28 13.84 -6.48
C ASP A 62 9.37 13.26 -7.56
N PHE A 63 8.92 12.03 -7.35
CA PHE A 63 7.91 11.43 -8.19
C PHE A 63 6.74 12.42 -8.20
N GLY A 64 6.40 12.94 -9.39
CA GLY A 64 5.51 14.07 -9.54
C GLY A 64 4.23 13.84 -8.75
N MET A 65 4.12 14.49 -7.59
CA MET A 65 2.98 14.32 -6.69
C MET A 65 1.67 14.65 -7.42
N ASP A 66 1.74 15.65 -8.29
CA ASP A 66 0.66 16.06 -9.18
C ASP A 66 0.25 14.94 -10.16
N GLU A 67 1.21 14.14 -10.65
CA GLU A 67 0.95 13.02 -11.55
C GLU A 67 0.31 11.85 -10.80
N LEU A 68 0.81 11.51 -9.60
CA LEU A 68 0.21 10.48 -8.75
C LEU A 68 -1.24 10.85 -8.37
N PHE A 69 -1.48 12.11 -8.01
CA PHE A 69 -2.82 12.59 -7.66
C PHE A 69 -3.74 12.70 -8.88
N ALA A 70 -3.27 13.19 -10.03
CA ALA A 70 -4.05 13.20 -11.27
C ALA A 70 -4.46 11.78 -11.68
N TYR A 71 -3.55 10.82 -11.53
CA TYR A 71 -3.81 9.41 -11.83
C TYR A 71 -4.78 8.78 -10.81
N ALA A 72 -4.63 9.09 -9.52
CA ALA A 72 -5.56 8.65 -8.48
C ALA A 72 -6.97 9.21 -8.66
N ASN A 73 -7.11 10.47 -9.10
CA ASN A 73 -8.41 11.09 -9.42
C ASN A 73 -9.13 10.39 -10.56
N LYS A 74 -8.40 10.07 -11.63
CA LYS A 74 -8.95 9.33 -12.77
C LYS A 74 -9.53 7.99 -12.32
N ALA A 75 -8.86 7.35 -11.38
CA ALA A 75 -9.30 6.09 -10.83
C ALA A 75 -10.45 6.22 -9.83
N GLN A 76 -10.51 7.31 -9.07
CA GLN A 76 -11.52 7.54 -8.05
C GLN A 76 -12.95 7.36 -8.60
N GLN A 77 -13.16 7.80 -9.85
CA GLN A 77 -14.41 7.67 -10.61
C GLN A 77 -14.85 6.21 -10.85
N HIS A 78 -14.02 5.23 -10.54
CA HIS A 78 -14.25 3.81 -10.78
C HIS A 78 -14.28 2.96 -9.50
N PHE A 79 -14.22 3.57 -8.31
CA PHE A 79 -14.25 2.85 -7.03
C PHE A 79 -15.65 2.60 -6.46
N GLU A 80 -16.68 3.24 -7.00
CA GLU A 80 -17.97 3.36 -6.30
C GLU A 80 -18.75 2.04 -6.15
N THR A 81 -18.41 0.95 -6.84
CA THR A 81 -19.36 -0.18 -6.91
C THR A 81 -18.75 -1.55 -7.13
N ILE A 82 -17.89 -2.09 -6.26
CA ILE A 82 -17.58 -3.53 -6.33
C ILE A 82 -17.41 -4.21 -4.96
N GLY A 83 -18.53 -4.78 -4.49
CA GLY A 83 -18.53 -5.90 -3.54
C GLY A 83 -18.28 -5.56 -2.08
N ASN A 84 -18.36 -6.60 -1.23
CA ASN A 84 -18.04 -6.49 0.18
C ASN A 84 -16.51 -6.47 0.36
N PRO A 85 -15.90 -5.42 0.92
CA PRO A 85 -14.45 -5.35 1.12
C PRO A 85 -13.93 -6.39 2.13
N ASP A 86 -14.82 -7.04 2.88
CA ASP A 86 -14.49 -8.10 3.83
C ASP A 86 -14.49 -9.52 3.20
N ASP A 87 -14.73 -9.65 1.90
CA ASP A 87 -14.78 -10.95 1.19
C ASP A 87 -13.75 -11.05 0.05
N LEU A 88 -12.97 -12.13 0.04
CA LEU A 88 -11.88 -12.37 -0.93
C LEU A 88 -12.36 -12.32 -2.38
N ALA A 89 -13.52 -12.91 -2.68
CA ALA A 89 -14.04 -12.96 -4.05
C ALA A 89 -14.47 -11.57 -4.54
N SER A 90 -15.06 -10.77 -3.63
CA SER A 90 -15.45 -9.38 -3.86
C SER A 90 -14.22 -8.50 -4.10
N VAL A 91 -13.19 -8.61 -3.27
CA VAL A 91 -11.92 -7.91 -3.48
C VAL A 91 -11.28 -8.30 -4.82
N GLY A 92 -11.31 -9.59 -5.17
CA GLY A 92 -10.81 -10.07 -6.46
C GLY A 92 -11.50 -9.40 -7.65
N ARG A 93 -12.83 -9.30 -7.64
CA ARG A 93 -13.59 -8.58 -8.68
C ARG A 93 -13.26 -7.09 -8.70
N MET A 94 -13.13 -6.47 -7.53
CA MET A 94 -12.80 -5.05 -7.40
C MET A 94 -11.48 -4.75 -8.10
N TYR A 95 -10.43 -5.53 -7.83
CA TYR A 95 -9.11 -5.33 -8.44
C TYR A 95 -9.05 -5.71 -9.91
N GLN A 96 -9.82 -6.68 -10.36
CA GLN A 96 -9.93 -6.99 -11.80
C GLN A 96 -10.56 -5.84 -12.59
N HIS A 97 -11.50 -5.12 -11.99
CA HIS A 97 -12.08 -3.93 -12.62
C HIS A 97 -11.12 -2.75 -12.56
N LEU A 98 -10.66 -2.39 -11.35
CA LEU A 98 -9.77 -1.25 -11.16
C LEU A 98 -8.50 -1.39 -11.98
N GLY A 99 -7.86 -2.57 -11.97
CA GLY A 99 -6.63 -2.84 -12.71
C GLY A 99 -6.69 -2.46 -14.18
N LYS A 100 -7.85 -2.63 -14.85
CA LYS A 100 -8.03 -2.23 -16.26
C LYS A 100 -7.79 -0.73 -16.49
N HIS A 101 -8.11 0.11 -15.51
CA HIS A 101 -7.94 1.57 -15.59
C HIS A 101 -6.49 2.01 -15.37
N PHE A 102 -5.65 1.14 -14.81
CA PHE A 102 -4.25 1.40 -14.45
C PHE A 102 -3.25 0.63 -15.32
N ASP A 103 -3.72 -0.13 -16.32
CA ASP A 103 -2.92 -1.14 -17.02
C ASP A 103 -2.20 -2.09 -16.04
N LEU A 104 -2.89 -2.46 -14.96
CA LEU A 104 -2.44 -3.43 -13.96
C LEU A 104 -3.35 -4.64 -13.99
N LYS A 105 -2.78 -5.84 -13.86
CA LYS A 105 -3.55 -7.08 -13.74
C LYS A 105 -3.37 -7.65 -12.35
N MET A 106 -4.49 -8.06 -11.73
CA MET A 106 -4.42 -8.85 -10.51
C MET A 106 -3.91 -10.25 -10.84
N LYS A 107 -2.74 -10.59 -10.31
CA LYS A 107 -2.10 -11.89 -10.50
C LYS A 107 -2.48 -12.86 -9.38
N THR A 108 -2.49 -12.36 -8.15
CA THR A 108 -2.72 -13.16 -6.95
C THR A 108 -3.46 -12.35 -5.90
N ILE A 109 -4.21 -13.03 -5.05
CA ILE A 109 -4.80 -12.46 -3.84
C ILE A 109 -4.77 -13.50 -2.72
N ARG A 110 -4.49 -13.06 -1.49
CA ARG A 110 -4.47 -13.95 -0.32
C ARG A 110 -4.88 -13.21 0.95
N GLU A 111 -5.60 -13.92 1.80
CA GLU A 111 -6.03 -13.44 3.11
C GLU A 111 -4.95 -13.67 4.17
N TYR A 112 -4.76 -12.68 5.05
CA TYR A 112 -3.85 -12.69 6.18
C TYR A 112 -4.45 -11.95 7.38
N SER A 113 -3.69 -11.86 8.47
CA SER A 113 -3.94 -10.96 9.59
C SER A 113 -2.71 -10.09 9.89
N CYS A 114 -2.88 -9.02 10.68
CA CYS A 114 -1.76 -8.22 11.21
C CYS A 114 -1.14 -8.81 12.51
N GLY A 115 -1.29 -10.11 12.76
CA GLY A 115 -0.53 -10.80 13.81
C GLY A 115 0.93 -11.03 13.40
N ASN A 116 1.86 -11.07 14.37
CA ASN A 116 3.30 -11.22 14.08
C ASN A 116 3.61 -12.39 13.14
N ASP A 117 3.05 -13.57 13.42
CA ASP A 117 3.28 -14.78 12.62
C ASP A 117 2.70 -14.67 11.21
N ASP A 118 1.58 -13.95 11.05
CA ASP A 118 0.90 -13.82 9.76
C ASP A 118 1.54 -12.73 8.89
N VAL A 119 2.06 -11.66 9.48
CA VAL A 119 2.84 -10.64 8.76
C VAL A 119 4.10 -11.27 8.16
N GLN A 120 4.79 -12.15 8.91
CA GLN A 120 5.93 -12.89 8.38
C GLN A 120 5.55 -13.82 7.23
N LYS A 121 4.44 -14.58 7.36
CA LYS A 121 3.94 -15.46 6.27
C LYS A 121 3.51 -14.66 5.03
N MET A 122 2.87 -13.51 5.22
CA MET A 122 2.46 -12.58 4.16
C MET A 122 3.67 -12.14 3.36
N TYR A 123 4.70 -11.69 4.08
CA TYR A 123 5.93 -11.22 3.47
C TYR A 123 6.71 -12.33 2.75
N ALA A 124 6.91 -13.49 3.40
CA ALA A 124 7.62 -14.62 2.81
C ALA A 124 6.97 -15.06 1.48
N TRP A 125 5.64 -15.05 1.43
CA TRP A 125 4.89 -15.36 0.20
C TRP A 125 5.06 -14.29 -0.89
N ALA A 126 5.11 -13.00 -0.51
CA ALA A 126 5.32 -11.90 -1.45
C ALA A 126 6.75 -11.90 -2.03
N ALA A 127 7.75 -12.19 -1.19
CA ALA A 127 9.16 -12.26 -1.61
C ALA A 127 9.41 -13.34 -2.68
N GLN A 128 8.67 -14.44 -2.65
CA GLN A 128 8.70 -15.50 -3.68
C GLN A 128 8.12 -15.07 -5.05
N ARG A 129 7.52 -13.88 -5.12
CA ARG A 129 6.81 -13.35 -6.31
C ARG A 129 7.49 -12.11 -6.89
N LYS A 130 8.77 -11.92 -6.61
CA LYS A 130 9.60 -10.86 -7.18
C LYS A 130 9.78 -11.06 -8.70
N PRO A 131 9.72 -10.00 -9.54
CA PRO A 131 9.27 -8.65 -9.20
C PRO A 131 7.76 -8.61 -8.94
N GLY A 132 7.34 -7.87 -7.93
CA GLY A 132 5.92 -7.78 -7.56
C GLY A 132 5.52 -6.45 -6.96
N TYR A 133 4.36 -5.95 -7.39
CA TYR A 133 3.67 -4.82 -6.80
C TYR A 133 2.54 -5.34 -5.92
N PHE A 134 2.58 -5.02 -4.64
CA PHE A 134 1.65 -5.56 -3.67
C PHE A 134 0.83 -4.46 -3.01
N GLN A 135 -0.46 -4.74 -2.82
CA GLN A 135 -1.35 -3.89 -2.03
C GLN A 135 -1.91 -4.68 -0.86
N VAL A 136 -1.86 -4.06 0.32
CA VAL A 136 -2.43 -4.59 1.55
C VAL A 136 -3.71 -3.82 1.81
N LEU A 137 -4.84 -4.50 1.65
CA LEU A 137 -6.13 -3.97 2.00
C LEU A 137 -6.36 -4.15 3.49
N LEU A 138 -6.63 -3.03 4.16
CA LEU A 138 -7.03 -2.94 5.55
C LEU A 138 -8.51 -2.50 5.58
N PRO A 139 -9.24 -2.74 6.68
CA PRO A 139 -10.67 -2.44 6.76
C PRO A 139 -11.04 -1.01 6.34
N ASN A 140 -10.21 -0.03 6.71
CA ASN A 140 -10.46 1.39 6.43
C ASN A 140 -9.36 2.05 5.59
N HIS A 141 -8.39 1.28 5.07
CA HIS A 141 -7.19 1.86 4.45
C HIS A 141 -6.50 0.91 3.48
N VAL A 142 -5.61 1.45 2.65
CA VAL A 142 -4.79 0.65 1.75
C VAL A 142 -3.37 1.16 1.82
N VAL A 143 -2.44 0.22 1.95
CA VAL A 143 -1.01 0.48 1.85
C VAL A 143 -0.44 -0.40 0.74
N SER A 144 0.76 -0.07 0.26
CA SER A 144 1.40 -0.81 -0.82
C SER A 144 2.88 -1.00 -0.56
N PHE A 145 3.45 -2.05 -1.12
CA PHE A 145 4.90 -2.24 -1.13
C PHE A 145 5.33 -2.91 -2.43
N HIS A 146 6.55 -2.59 -2.85
CA HIS A 146 7.14 -3.09 -4.08
C HIS A 146 8.39 -3.89 -3.75
N ILE A 147 8.54 -5.02 -4.42
CA ILE A 147 9.72 -5.86 -4.32
C ILE A 147 10.21 -6.15 -5.75
N THR A 148 11.24 -5.45 -6.19
CA THR A 148 11.89 -5.64 -7.49
C THR A 148 13.41 -5.76 -7.29
N ASP A 149 14.14 -6.06 -8.38
CA ASP A 149 15.60 -6.21 -8.30
C ASP A 149 16.31 -4.93 -7.87
N ASP A 150 15.79 -3.79 -8.29
CA ASP A 150 16.37 -2.48 -8.03
C ASP A 150 15.73 -1.77 -6.83
N ILE A 151 14.47 -2.06 -6.51
CA ILE A 151 13.69 -1.28 -5.55
C ILE A 151 12.93 -2.18 -4.59
N ILE A 152 13.12 -1.89 -3.30
CA ILE A 152 12.30 -2.41 -2.21
C ILE A 152 11.73 -1.19 -1.49
N SER A 153 10.40 -1.01 -1.54
CA SER A 153 9.76 0.17 -0.96
C SER A 153 8.41 -0.14 -0.34
N TYR A 154 8.00 0.70 0.60
CA TYR A 154 6.69 0.68 1.22
C TYR A 154 6.09 2.08 1.15
N PHE A 155 4.79 2.14 0.89
CA PHE A 155 4.02 3.36 0.78
C PHE A 155 2.72 3.22 1.56
N ASP A 156 2.56 4.09 2.57
CA ASP A 156 1.30 4.32 3.26
C ASP A 156 0.86 5.74 2.92
N PRO A 157 -0.32 5.94 2.31
CA PRO A 157 -0.82 7.27 2.05
C PRO A 157 -0.70 8.19 3.27
N ASN A 158 -1.18 7.83 4.46
CA ASN A 158 -1.21 8.77 5.59
C ASN A 158 0.16 9.19 6.15
N CYS A 159 1.20 8.40 5.85
CA CYS A 159 2.53 8.54 6.44
C CYS A 159 3.63 8.88 5.43
N GLY A 160 3.49 8.46 4.17
CA GLY A 160 4.47 8.66 3.09
C GLY A 160 5.13 7.36 2.62
N SER A 161 6.24 7.50 1.90
CA SER A 161 7.00 6.39 1.31
C SER A 161 8.37 6.23 1.97
N VAL A 162 8.82 4.98 2.05
CA VAL A 162 10.17 4.59 2.49
C VAL A 162 10.80 3.60 1.49
N LYS A 163 12.09 3.75 1.23
CA LYS A 163 12.93 2.78 0.51
C LYS A 163 13.82 2.00 1.48
N PHE A 164 14.00 0.71 1.21
CA PHE A 164 14.80 -0.24 1.99
C PHE A 164 16.01 -0.71 1.18
N ALA A 165 17.11 -1.02 1.87
CA ALA A 165 18.32 -1.53 1.22
C ALA A 165 18.25 -3.04 0.94
N GLY A 166 17.35 -3.75 1.60
CA GLY A 166 17.20 -5.19 1.44
C GLY A 166 15.85 -5.71 1.93
N LEU A 167 15.61 -6.98 1.61
CA LEU A 167 14.41 -7.72 1.96
C LEU A 167 14.23 -7.86 3.49
N ASN A 168 15.32 -8.03 4.22
CA ASN A 168 15.29 -8.17 5.69
C ASN A 168 14.83 -6.89 6.38
N ASP A 169 15.25 -5.73 5.87
CA ASP A 169 14.88 -4.41 6.38
C ASP A 169 13.38 -4.15 6.21
N LEU A 170 12.83 -4.48 5.03
CA LEU A 170 11.39 -4.41 4.78
C LEU A 170 10.61 -5.36 5.70
N SER A 171 11.05 -6.62 5.84
CA SER A 171 10.40 -7.58 6.74
C SER A 171 10.33 -7.08 8.18
N THR A 172 11.45 -6.57 8.69
CA THR A 172 11.54 -6.04 10.05
C THR A 172 10.64 -4.82 10.23
N PHE A 173 10.64 -3.92 9.24
CA PHE A 173 9.75 -2.76 9.22
C PHE A 173 8.28 -3.16 9.24
N LEU A 174 7.85 -4.07 8.35
CA LEU A 174 6.45 -4.53 8.28
C LEU A 174 6.03 -5.19 9.58
N ASN A 175 6.89 -6.06 10.13
CA ASN A 175 6.62 -6.72 11.40
C ASN A 175 6.47 -5.73 12.55
N PHE A 176 7.31 -4.70 12.63
CA PHE A 176 7.14 -3.66 13.64
C PHE A 176 5.89 -2.81 13.38
N TYR A 177 5.71 -2.32 12.16
CA TYR A 177 4.73 -1.29 11.85
C TYR A 177 3.30 -1.84 11.80
N HIS A 178 3.06 -3.00 11.16
CA HIS A 178 1.72 -3.58 11.01
C HIS A 178 1.18 -4.16 12.31
N THR A 179 2.06 -4.56 13.22
CA THR A 179 1.69 -5.13 14.53
C THR A 179 1.56 -4.05 15.61
N HIS A 180 2.03 -2.83 15.31
CA HIS A 180 1.98 -1.70 16.24
C HIS A 180 0.52 -1.35 16.61
N PRO A 181 0.19 -1.13 17.90
CA PRO A 181 -1.18 -0.86 18.35
C PRO A 181 -1.85 0.30 17.60
N GLN A 182 -1.11 1.39 17.36
CA GLN A 182 -1.66 2.55 16.64
C GLN A 182 -1.98 2.26 15.17
N PHE A 183 -1.23 1.40 14.48
CA PHE A 183 -1.56 0.99 13.12
C PHE A 183 -2.88 0.24 13.10
N ARG A 184 -3.04 -0.70 14.04
CA ARG A 184 -4.25 -1.49 14.18
C ARG A 184 -5.47 -0.65 14.52
N LYS A 185 -5.30 0.31 15.43
CA LYS A 185 -6.34 1.27 15.82
C LYS A 185 -6.75 2.16 14.67
N GLU A 186 -5.82 2.85 14.03
CA GLU A 186 -6.12 3.81 12.97
C GLU A 186 -6.71 3.15 11.71
N TYR A 187 -6.33 1.90 11.42
CA TYR A 187 -6.78 1.18 10.23
C TYR A 187 -7.91 0.18 10.47
N GLY A 188 -8.59 0.27 11.63
CA GLY A 188 -9.84 -0.43 11.88
C GLY A 188 -9.70 -1.94 12.12
N LEU A 189 -8.52 -2.38 12.57
CA LEU A 189 -8.22 -3.79 12.90
C LEU A 189 -8.57 -4.14 14.36
N GLY A 190 -9.06 -3.16 15.13
CA GLY A 190 -9.43 -3.30 16.54
C GLY A 190 -8.23 -3.36 17.50
N GLU A 191 -8.48 -3.08 18.79
CA GLU A 191 -7.58 -3.41 19.89
C GLU A 191 -8.23 -4.52 20.74
N ALA A 192 -7.63 -5.71 20.72
CA ALA A 192 -8.03 -6.97 21.37
C ALA A 192 -9.49 -7.49 21.15
N LEU A 193 -9.61 -8.81 20.94
CA LEU A 193 -10.85 -9.66 20.88
C LEU A 193 -11.52 -9.82 19.49
N PRO A 194 -12.45 -10.78 19.33
CA PRO A 194 -12.24 -12.17 18.92
C PRO A 194 -12.47 -12.39 17.40
N SER A 195 -12.16 -11.42 16.55
CA SER A 195 -12.08 -11.62 15.10
C SER A 195 -11.21 -10.51 14.51
N SER A 196 -9.98 -10.84 14.11
CA SER A 196 -9.21 -9.95 13.25
C SER A 196 -9.94 -9.89 11.92
N ARG A 197 -10.56 -8.75 11.59
CA ARG A 197 -11.05 -8.54 10.22
C ARG A 197 -9.92 -8.89 9.26
N PRO A 198 -10.20 -9.66 8.20
CA PRO A 198 -9.17 -10.13 7.29
C PRO A 198 -8.46 -8.93 6.67
N ILE A 199 -7.16 -9.06 6.48
CA ILE A 199 -6.43 -8.21 5.54
C ILE A 199 -6.21 -9.01 4.26
N PHE A 200 -6.24 -8.34 3.11
CA PHE A 200 -5.97 -9.00 1.83
C PHE A 200 -4.67 -8.46 1.25
N LEU A 201 -3.78 -9.36 0.87
CA LEU A 201 -2.60 -9.04 0.08
C LEU A 201 -2.89 -9.35 -1.39
N VAL A 202 -2.90 -8.31 -2.22
CA VAL A 202 -3.12 -8.41 -3.67
C VAL A 202 -1.81 -8.19 -4.40
N GLY A 203 -1.40 -9.15 -5.24
CA GLY A 203 -0.26 -9.04 -6.15
C GLY A 203 -0.71 -8.57 -7.53
N LEU A 204 -0.05 -7.53 -8.04
CA LEU A 204 -0.34 -6.87 -9.32
C LEU A 204 0.84 -7.01 -10.28
N GLU A 205 0.54 -7.06 -11.59
CA GLU A 205 1.53 -7.11 -12.67
C GLU A 205 1.21 -6.20 -13.86
#